data_AF-A0A849PJN5-F1
#
_entry.id   AF-A0A849PJN5-F1
#
_cell.length_a   1.000
_cell.length_b   1.000
_cell.length_c   1.000
_cell.angle_alpha   90.00
_cell.angle_beta   90.00
_cell.angle_gamma   90.00
#
_symmetry.space_group_name_H-M   'P 1'
#
loop_
_entity.id
_entity.type
_entity.pdbx_description
1 polymer ?
#
loop_
_entity_poly.entity_id
_entity_poly.type
_entity_poly.pdbx_seq_one_letter_code
_entity_poly.pdbx_strand_id
1 'polypeptide(L)' 'MNTRSELKISLAIELYLVGKISISRAAEFAGVTTIEFKEVMAGRGIVRETEGKSAKEMDTKLEKLGIV' A
#
# COMPACT_ATOMS: atom_id res chain seq x y z
N MET A 1 -1.81 8.80 -24.18
CA MET A 1 -1.38 8.09 -22.95
C MET A 1 -0.05 7.40 -23.21
N ASN A 2 0.94 7.56 -22.32
CA ASN A 2 2.30 7.03 -22.52
C ASN A 2 2.37 5.58 -22.00
N THR A 3 2.39 4.60 -22.89
CA THR A 3 2.41 3.15 -22.59
C THR A 3 3.49 2.76 -21.58
N ARG A 4 4.63 3.46 -21.54
CA ARG A 4 5.71 3.20 -20.59
C ARG A 4 5.31 3.48 -19.14
N SER A 5 4.46 4.48 -18.91
CA SER A 5 3.99 4.84 -17.58
C SER A 5 3.02 3.80 -17.02
N GLU A 6 2.10 3.31 -17.85
CA GLU A 6 1.15 2.25 -17.49
C GLU A 6 1.84 0.93 -17.12
N LEU A 7 2.92 0.58 -17.84
CA LEU A 7 3.72 -0.61 -17.54
C LEU A 7 4.42 -0.50 -16.18
N LYS A 8 4.96 0.66 -15.83
CA LYS A 8 5.59 0.88 -14.53
C LYS A 8 4.60 0.76 -13.39
N ILE A 9 3.43 1.37 -13.52
CA ILE A 9 2.34 1.28 -12.54
C ILE A 9 1.92 -0.18 -12.36
N SER A 10 1.74 -0.91 -13.46
CA SER A 10 1.28 -2.31 -13.40
C SER A 10 2.32 -3.21 -12.73
N LEU A 11 3.61 -3.03 -13.03
CA LEU A 11 4.68 -3.75 -12.35
C LEU A 11 4.79 -3.38 -10.86
N ALA A 12 4.61 -2.11 -10.52
CA ALA A 12 4.61 -1.64 -9.13
C ALA A 12 3.49 -2.31 -8.30
N ILE A 13 2.29 -2.42 -8.89
CA ILE A 13 1.15 -3.09 -8.28
C ILE A 13 1.46 -4.55 -8.05
N GLU A 14 2.00 -5.26 -9.04
CA GLU A 14 2.33 -6.68 -8.91
C GLU A 14 3.34 -6.90 -7.77
N LEU A 15 4.42 -6.12 -7.74
CA LEU A 15 5.45 -6.21 -6.69
C LEU A 15 4.89 -5.92 -5.30
N TYR A 16 3.91 -5.02 -5.19
CA TYR A 16 3.20 -4.76 -3.93
C TYR A 16 2.32 -5.95 -3.54
N LEU A 17 1.52 -6.48 -4.46
CA LEU A 17 0.59 -7.59 -4.20
C LEU A 17 1.32 -8.87 -3.80
N VAL A 18 2.47 -9.16 -4.40
CA VAL A 18 3.32 -10.30 -4.01
C VAL A 18 4.20 -10.02 -2.78
N GLY A 19 4.01 -8.88 -2.11
CA GLY A 19 4.71 -8.51 -0.88
C GLY A 19 6.21 -8.24 -1.05
N LYS A 20 6.71 -8.04 -2.28
CA LYS A 20 8.13 -7.78 -2.56
C LYS A 20 8.54 -6.36 -2.16
N ILE A 21 7.60 -5.41 -2.23
CA ILE A 21 7.83 -4.01 -1.86
C ILE A 21 6.65 -3.47 -1.06
N SER A 22 6.91 -2.47 -0.22
CA SER A 22 5.86 -1.73 0.47
C SER A 22 5.06 -0.86 -0.50
N ILE A 23 3.87 -0.43 -0.09
CA ILE A 23 3.04 0.49 -0.89
C ILE A 23 3.73 1.84 -1.16
N SER A 24 4.52 2.35 -0.20
CA SER A 24 5.29 3.57 -0.38
C SER A 24 6.39 3.39 -1.43
N ARG A 25 7.07 2.22 -1.41
CA ARG A 25 8.09 1.88 -2.41
C ARG A 25 7.49 1.64 -3.80
N ALA A 26 6.29 1.07 -3.88
CA ALA A 26 5.56 0.89 -5.13
C ALA A 26 5.18 2.24 -5.76
N ALA A 27 4.69 3.19 -4.94
CA ALA A 27 4.37 4.54 -5.40
C ALA A 27 5.60 5.28 -5.93
N GLU A 28 6.72 5.21 -5.21
CA GLU A 28 8.02 5.78 -5.64
C GLU A 28 8.47 5.16 -6.97
N PHE A 29 8.40 3.84 -7.11
CA PHE A 29 8.75 3.13 -8.35
C PHE A 29 7.88 3.53 -9.54
N ALA A 30 6.59 3.75 -9.29
CA ALA A 30 5.63 4.24 -10.27
C ALA A 30 5.77 5.75 -10.58
N GLY A 31 6.56 6.50 -9.80
CA GLY A 31 6.76 7.93 -9.98
C GLY A 31 5.55 8.78 -9.57
N VAL A 32 4.76 8.30 -8.61
CA VAL A 32 3.55 8.96 -8.09
C VAL A 32 3.60 9.04 -6.58
N THR A 33 2.74 9.89 -6.00
CA THR A 33 2.54 9.90 -4.55
C THR A 33 1.86 8.62 -4.07
N THR A 34 2.02 8.29 -2.79
CA THR A 34 1.33 7.14 -2.19
C THR A 34 -0.20 7.28 -2.24
N ILE A 35 -0.74 8.51 -2.27
CA ILE A 35 -2.19 8.75 -2.40
C ILE A 35 -2.65 8.39 -3.81
N GLU A 36 -2.02 8.95 -4.84
CA GLU A 36 -2.33 8.65 -6.25
C GLU A 36 -2.19 7.16 -6.54
N PHE A 37 -1.16 6.49 -6.00
CA PHE A 37 -0.99 5.06 -6.16
C PHE A 37 -2.18 4.27 -5.60
N LYS A 38 -2.71 4.67 -4.43
CA LYS A 38 -3.90 4.05 -3.83
C LYS A 38 -5.15 4.28 -4.68
N GLU A 39 -5.29 5.47 -5.27
CA GLU A 39 -6.40 5.79 -6.17
C GLU A 39 -6.35 4.94 -7.44
N VAL A 40 -5.16 4.78 -8.03
CA VAL A 40 -4.95 3.89 -9.18
C VAL A 40 -5.30 2.44 -8.85
N MET A 41 -4.87 1.94 -7.69
CA MET A 41 -5.25 0.62 -7.22
C MET A 41 -6.77 0.48 -7.04
N ALA A 42 -7.41 1.45 -6.40
CA ALA A 42 -8.85 1.46 -6.18
C ALA A 42 -9.63 1.50 -7.51
N GLY A 43 -9.18 2.33 -8.46
CA GLY A 43 -9.73 2.39 -9.82
C GLY A 43 -9.58 1.08 -10.61
N ARG A 44 -8.64 0.22 -10.22
CA ARG A 44 -8.44 -1.14 -10.75
C ARG A 44 -9.15 -2.23 -9.93
N GLY A 45 -9.96 -1.87 -8.94
CA GLY A 45 -10.66 -2.82 -8.06
C GLY A 45 -9.75 -3.56 -7.08
N ILE A 46 -8.53 -3.09 -6.88
CA ILE A 46 -7.56 -3.73 -5.98
C ILE A 46 -7.81 -3.23 -4.56
N VAL A 47 -8.48 -4.07 -3.78
CA VAL A 47 -8.73 -3.81 -2.36
C VAL A 47 -7.46 -4.16 -1.58
N ARG A 48 -7.07 -3.24 -0.69
CA ARG A 48 -5.99 -3.51 0.26
C ARG A 48 -6.56 -4.33 1.40
N GLU A 49 -6.04 -5.53 1.59
CA GLU A 49 -6.15 -6.20 2.88
C GLU A 49 -5.31 -5.40 3.87
N THR A 50 -5.96 -4.45 4.54
CA THR A 50 -5.36 -3.89 5.75
C THR A 50 -5.54 -4.95 6.81
N GLU A 51 -4.44 -5.54 7.28
CA GLU A 51 -4.42 -6.12 8.61
C GLU A 51 -4.76 -4.97 9.57
N GLY A 52 -6.06 -4.74 9.78
CA GLY A 52 -6.49 -4.07 10.98
C GLY A 52 -5.97 -4.97 12.09
N LYS A 53 -4.85 -4.57 12.71
CA LYS A 53 -4.40 -5.21 13.95
C LYS A 53 -5.63 -5.37 14.80
N SER A 54 -5.89 -6.58 15.27
CA SER A 54 -7.07 -6.80 16.11
C SER A 54 -7.08 -5.75 17.22
N ALA A 55 -8.25 -5.30 17.67
CA ALA A 55 -8.34 -4.30 18.74
C ALA A 55 -7.41 -4.67 19.92
N LYS A 56 -7.31 -5.98 20.21
CA LYS A 56 -6.39 -6.56 21.19
C LYS A 56 -4.90 -6.30 20.92
N GLU A 57 -4.44 -6.39 19.69
CA GLU A 57 -3.05 -6.06 19.32
C GLU A 57 -2.77 -4.55 19.39
N MET A 58 -3.78 -3.74 19.10
CA MET A 58 -3.69 -2.29 19.30
C MET A 58 -3.60 -1.95 20.79
N ASP A 59 -4.49 -2.49 21.62
CA ASP A 59 -4.50 -2.31 23.07
C ASP A 59 -3.18 -2.76 23.70
N THR A 60 -2.70 -3.97 23.36
CA THR A 60 -1.41 -4.49 23.85
C THR A 60 -0.24 -3.56 23.51
N LYS A 61 -0.29 -2.89 22.35
CA LYS A 61 0.75 -1.94 21.95
C LYS A 61 0.61 -0.62 22.72
N LEU A 62 -0.61 -0.16 22.97
CA LEU A 62 -0.88 1.05 23.75
C LEU A 62 -0.44 0.89 25.21
N GLU A 63 -0.72 -0.26 25.83
CA GLU A 63 -0.22 -0.62 27.17
C GLU A 63 1.31 -0.62 27.22
N LYS A 64 1.98 -1.26 26.24
CA LYS A 64 3.45 -1.28 26.15
C LYS A 64 4.07 0.10 25.97
N LEU A 65 3.34 1.03 25.38
CA LEU A 65 3.77 2.41 25.16
C LEU A 65 3.40 3.33 26.33
N GLY A 66 2.67 2.83 27.34
CA GLY A 66 2.22 3.62 28.49
C GLY A 66 1.23 4.72 28.13
N ILE A 67 0.52 4.56 27.02
CA ILE A 67 -0.47 5.54 26.52
C ILE A 67 -1.83 5.33 27.21
N VAL A 68 -2.09 4.10 27.65
CA VAL A 68 -3.24 3.67 28.46
C VAL A 68 -2.77 2.70 29.54
#